data_AF-R0KFE6-F1
#
_entry.id   AF-R0KFE6-F1
#
_cell.length_a   1.000
_cell.length_b   1.000
_cell.length_c   1.000
_cell.angle_alpha   90.00
_cell.angle_beta   90.00
_cell.angle_gamma   90.00
#
_symmetry.space_group_name_H-M   'P 1'
#
loop_
_entity.id
_entity.type
_entity.pdbx_description
1 polymer ?
#
loop_
_entity_poly.entity_id
_entity_poly.type
_entity_poly.pdbx_seq_one_letter_code
_entity_poly.pdbx_strand_id
1 'polypeptide(L)'
;MKFTKGIVYATLATAVGVSAHEPFEAPNFNLTQALIKNDINISAIPELSAMQKKGGNALGLYPEHGPYVHVLVYMAWNHSSNEAAMMEAAEEYVRTSKNMARNLGVDNDYHYMPYSSGYQPVIAGYGAENMARLDAVSRRYDPSRVFQTLQPGYFKLSGKAPFGVIV
;
A
#
# COMPACT_ATOMS: atom_id res chain seq x y z
N MET A 1 21.38 57.26 -29.45
CA MET A 1 20.39 56.80 -30.44
C MET A 1 19.95 55.38 -30.06
N LYS A 2 18.72 55.27 -29.54
CA LYS A 2 17.82 54.10 -29.40
C LYS A 2 18.36 52.76 -28.83
N PHE A 3 17.97 52.51 -27.57
CA PHE A 3 17.73 51.19 -26.97
C PHE A 3 16.61 50.44 -27.69
N THR A 4 16.76 49.14 -27.96
CA THR A 4 15.87 48.02 -27.56
C THR A 4 16.18 46.77 -28.40
N LYS A 5 16.34 45.63 -27.72
CA LYS A 5 15.65 44.36 -28.01
C LYS A 5 16.00 43.37 -26.90
N GLY A 6 15.05 43.20 -25.98
CA GLY A 6 15.10 42.16 -24.97
C GLY A 6 14.87 40.78 -25.60
N ILE A 7 15.51 39.77 -25.05
CA ILE A 7 15.10 38.38 -25.20
C ILE A 7 14.79 37.90 -23.78
N VAL A 8 13.51 37.68 -23.56
CA VAL A 8 12.93 37.15 -22.34
C VAL A 8 13.33 35.67 -22.24
N TYR A 9 14.03 35.30 -21.18
CA TYR A 9 14.09 33.91 -20.74
C TYR A 9 12.71 33.56 -20.18
N ALA A 10 11.87 32.94 -21.00
CA ALA A 10 10.61 32.35 -20.53
C ALA A 10 10.94 31.01 -19.88
N THR A 11 11.00 31.00 -18.55
CA THR A 11 10.80 29.79 -17.74
C THR A 11 9.44 29.22 -18.09
N LEU A 12 9.40 28.08 -18.78
CA LEU A 12 8.17 27.35 -19.05
C LEU A 12 7.79 26.59 -17.77
N ALA A 13 6.90 27.20 -16.98
CA ALA A 13 6.23 26.54 -15.89
C ALA A 13 5.17 25.56 -16.45
N THR A 14 5.31 24.29 -16.05
CA THR A 14 4.25 23.30 -15.78
C THR A 14 2.89 23.47 -16.45
N ALA A 15 2.52 22.52 -17.32
CA ALA A 15 1.14 22.10 -17.46
C ALA A 15 0.99 20.74 -16.77
N VAL A 16 0.77 20.77 -15.44
CA VAL A 16 0.18 19.62 -14.75
C VAL A 16 -1.26 19.57 -15.25
N GLY A 17 -1.58 18.61 -16.10
CA GLY A 17 -2.95 18.29 -16.45
C GLY A 17 -3.64 17.64 -15.25
N VAL A 18 -3.91 18.42 -14.20
CA VAL A 18 -4.94 18.06 -13.23
C VAL A 18 -6.25 18.37 -13.94
N SER A 19 -6.85 17.36 -14.57
CA SER A 19 -8.28 17.40 -14.81
C SER A 19 -8.94 17.71 -13.48
N ALA A 20 -9.55 18.89 -13.35
CA ALA A 20 -10.30 19.28 -12.18
C ALA A 20 -11.38 18.22 -11.98
N HIS A 21 -11.11 17.27 -11.09
CA HIS A 21 -12.16 16.44 -10.55
C HIS A 21 -12.99 17.39 -9.70
N GLU A 22 -14.29 17.49 -9.97
CA GLU A 22 -15.25 17.96 -8.95
C GLU A 22 -14.81 17.34 -7.62
N PRO A 23 -14.77 18.11 -6.50
CA PRO A 23 -14.38 17.55 -5.22
C PRO A 23 -15.27 16.33 -5.00
N PHE A 24 -14.66 15.14 -5.08
CA PHE A 24 -15.36 13.85 -5.02
C PHE A 24 -16.28 13.80 -3.80
N GLU A 25 -15.83 14.49 -2.74
CA GLU A 25 -16.53 14.68 -1.48
C GLU A 25 -16.32 16.10 -0.95
N ALA A 26 -17.22 16.55 -0.07
CA ALA A 26 -17.10 17.85 0.60
C ALA A 26 -15.79 17.92 1.44
N PRO A 27 -15.20 19.12 1.65
CA PRO A 27 -13.95 19.28 2.41
C PRO A 27 -13.97 18.71 3.84
N ASN A 28 -15.16 18.49 4.40
CA ASN A 28 -15.41 17.95 5.73
C ASN A 28 -16.03 16.54 5.70
N PHE A 29 -15.90 15.82 4.59
CA PHE A 29 -16.45 14.48 4.47
C PHE A 29 -15.84 13.54 5.50
N ASN A 30 -16.72 12.82 6.21
CA ASN A 30 -16.36 11.84 7.21
C ASN A 30 -16.78 10.47 6.69
N LEU A 31 -15.81 9.72 6.17
CA LEU A 31 -16.03 8.39 5.60
C LEU A 31 -16.69 7.44 6.60
N THR A 32 -16.28 7.47 7.86
CA THR A 32 -16.87 6.68 8.95
C THR A 32 -18.36 6.96 9.09
N GLN A 33 -18.77 8.23 9.14
CA GLN A 33 -20.19 8.61 9.23
C GLN A 33 -20.96 8.24 7.96
N ALA A 34 -20.37 8.41 6.78
CA ALA A 34 -20.99 8.06 5.51
C ALA A 34 -21.26 6.55 5.40
N LEU A 35 -20.30 5.71 5.81
CA LEU A 35 -20.46 4.25 5.81
C LEU A 35 -21.52 3.80 6.83
N ILE A 36 -21.50 4.34 8.05
CA ILE A 36 -22.53 4.05 9.07
C ILE A 36 -23.93 4.45 8.58
N LYS A 37 -24.07 5.60 7.92
CA LYS A 37 -25.35 6.08 7.38
C LYS A 37 -25.91 5.14 6.29
N ASN A 38 -25.05 4.38 5.62
CA ASN A 38 -25.43 3.38 4.62
C ASN A 38 -25.47 1.95 5.21
N ASP A 39 -25.60 1.83 6.54
CA ASP A 39 -25.64 0.55 7.26
C ASP A 39 -24.40 -0.35 7.05
N ILE A 40 -23.27 0.24 6.61
CA ILE A 40 -22.01 -0.48 6.47
C ILE A 40 -21.35 -0.53 7.84
N ASN A 41 -21.25 -1.73 8.40
CA ASN A 41 -20.56 -1.97 9.65
C ASN A 41 -19.03 -1.86 9.44
N ILE A 42 -18.48 -0.69 9.77
CA ILE A 42 -17.05 -0.41 9.73
C ILE A 42 -16.26 -0.94 10.94
N SER A 43 -16.96 -1.46 11.96
CA SER A 43 -16.34 -1.81 13.25
C SER A 43 -15.56 -3.12 13.23
N ALA A 44 -15.70 -3.92 12.16
CA ALA A 44 -14.92 -5.15 11.99
C ALA A 44 -14.82 -5.52 10.51
N ILE A 45 -13.68 -6.08 10.12
CA ILE A 45 -13.65 -7.06 9.03
C ILE A 45 -14.38 -8.29 9.60
N PRO A 46 -15.62 -8.61 9.19
CA PRO A 46 -16.43 -9.66 9.85
C PRO A 46 -15.70 -11.00 9.94
N GLU A 47 -14.80 -11.25 8.99
CA GLU A 47 -14.03 -12.46 8.86
C GLU A 47 -12.88 -12.57 9.88
N LEU A 48 -12.36 -11.45 10.44
CA LEU A 48 -11.22 -11.51 11.37
C LEU A 48 -11.53 -12.34 12.60
N SER A 49 -12.73 -12.21 13.19
CA SER A 49 -13.16 -13.02 14.33
C SER A 49 -13.26 -14.51 13.97
N ALA A 50 -13.69 -14.83 12.75
CA ALA A 50 -13.73 -16.21 12.28
C ALA A 50 -12.32 -16.80 12.09
N MET A 51 -11.36 -15.99 11.63
CA MET A 51 -9.97 -16.39 11.45
C MET A 51 -9.25 -16.74 12.77
N GLN A 52 -9.77 -16.32 13.93
CA GLN A 52 -9.18 -16.66 15.23
C GLN A 52 -9.55 -18.08 15.72
N LYS A 53 -10.60 -18.70 15.19
CA LYS A 53 -11.21 -19.92 15.77
C LYS A 53 -10.34 -21.19 15.73
N LYS A 54 -9.26 -21.22 14.95
CA LYS A 54 -8.40 -22.41 14.75
C LYS A 54 -6.91 -22.12 14.95
N GLY A 55 -6.59 -21.38 16.02
CA GLY A 55 -5.21 -21.01 16.33
C GLY A 55 -4.71 -19.76 15.59
N GLY A 56 -5.62 -18.90 15.13
CA GLY A 56 -5.30 -17.63 14.48
C GLY A 56 -4.88 -17.74 13.01
N ASN A 57 -4.57 -16.58 12.42
CA ASN A 57 -4.03 -16.44 11.08
C ASN A 57 -2.60 -15.86 11.13
N ALA A 58 -1.96 -15.68 9.97
CA ALA A 58 -0.60 -15.16 9.90
C ALA A 58 -0.52 -13.65 9.62
N LEU A 59 -1.65 -12.94 9.56
CA LEU A 59 -1.74 -11.56 9.05
C LEU A 59 -1.33 -10.51 10.09
N GLY A 60 -1.27 -10.86 11.37
CA GLY A 60 -1.02 -9.90 12.46
C GLY A 60 -2.18 -8.95 12.74
N LEU A 61 -3.38 -9.27 12.23
CA LEU A 61 -4.60 -8.51 12.45
C LEU A 61 -5.49 -9.20 13.47
N TYR A 62 -5.95 -8.44 14.46
CA TYR A 62 -6.75 -8.96 15.57
C TYR A 62 -8.01 -8.09 15.76
N PRO A 63 -9.20 -8.68 15.92
CA PRO A 63 -10.45 -7.92 16.08
C PRO A 63 -10.38 -6.82 17.15
N GLU A 64 -9.72 -7.10 18.27
CA GLU A 64 -9.56 -6.21 19.42
C GLU A 64 -8.69 -4.96 19.15
N HIS A 65 -7.90 -4.96 18.08
CA HIS A 65 -7.06 -3.83 17.69
C HIS A 65 -7.66 -3.02 16.52
N GLY A 66 -8.86 -3.40 16.06
CA GLY A 66 -9.61 -2.65 15.05
C GLY A 66 -10.28 -1.39 15.62
N PRO A 67 -11.07 -0.68 14.80
CA PRO A 67 -11.41 -1.01 13.41
C PRO A 67 -10.25 -0.77 12.44
N TYR A 68 -10.17 -1.60 11.40
CA TYR A 68 -9.19 -1.43 10.33
C TYR A 68 -9.85 -0.87 9.08
N VAL A 69 -9.14 0.03 8.38
CA VAL A 69 -9.49 0.48 7.04
C VAL A 69 -8.40 0.03 6.09
N HIS A 70 -8.80 -0.66 5.02
CA HIS A 70 -7.88 -1.09 3.97
C HIS A 70 -8.12 -0.25 2.72
N VAL A 71 -7.06 0.33 2.16
CA VAL A 71 -7.12 1.23 1.01
C VAL A 71 -6.40 0.60 -0.17
N LEU A 72 -7.10 0.47 -1.30
CA LEU A 72 -6.53 0.08 -2.57
C LEU A 72 -6.29 1.33 -3.42
N VAL A 73 -5.03 1.58 -3.78
CA VAL A 73 -4.66 2.63 -4.74
C VAL A 73 -4.62 1.99 -6.13
N TYR A 74 -5.60 2.31 -6.95
CA TYR A 74 -5.68 1.85 -8.33
C TYR A 74 -5.50 3.03 -9.28
N MET A 75 -4.50 2.94 -10.16
CA MET A 75 -4.21 3.95 -11.17
C MET A 75 -4.25 3.29 -12.55
N ALA A 76 -4.94 3.94 -13.49
CA ALA A 76 -5.00 3.53 -14.88
C ALA A 76 -4.42 4.62 -15.77
N TRP A 77 -3.69 4.23 -16.81
CA TRP A 77 -3.10 5.15 -17.78
C TRP A 77 -3.11 4.55 -19.20
N ASN A 78 -3.14 5.42 -20.20
CA ASN A 78 -3.37 5.02 -21.60
C ASN A 78 -2.08 4.85 -22.41
N HIS A 79 -0.94 5.31 -21.91
CA HIS A 79 0.34 5.28 -22.63
C HIS A 79 1.46 4.77 -21.73
N SER A 80 2.22 3.78 -22.20
CA SER A 80 3.34 3.19 -21.44
C SER A 80 4.41 4.22 -21.06
N SER A 81 4.54 5.33 -21.80
CA SER A 81 5.40 6.46 -21.43
C SER A 81 5.08 7.08 -20.06
N ASN A 82 3.88 6.84 -19.53
CA ASN A 82 3.44 7.39 -18.25
C ASN A 82 3.68 6.43 -17.07
N GLU A 83 4.14 5.20 -17.32
CA GLU A 83 4.27 4.16 -16.28
C GLU A 83 5.09 4.64 -15.08
N ALA A 84 6.29 5.20 -15.33
CA ALA A 84 7.16 5.70 -14.26
C ALA A 84 6.49 6.81 -13.44
N ALA A 85 5.85 7.78 -14.10
CA ALA A 85 5.17 8.89 -13.42
C ALA A 85 3.97 8.41 -12.61
N MET A 86 3.21 7.44 -13.11
CA MET A 86 2.07 6.87 -12.40
C MET A 86 2.50 6.03 -11.19
N MET A 87 3.59 5.26 -11.31
CA MET A 87 4.14 4.51 -10.16
C MET A 87 4.69 5.45 -9.09
N GLU A 88 5.42 6.49 -9.47
CA GLU A 88 5.91 7.50 -8.52
C GLU A 88 4.75 8.18 -7.79
N ALA A 89 3.68 8.56 -8.50
CA ALA A 89 2.49 9.15 -7.89
C ALA A 89 1.79 8.18 -6.91
N ALA A 90 1.68 6.89 -7.25
CA ALA A 90 1.10 5.87 -6.37
C ALA A 90 1.95 5.67 -5.10
N GLU A 91 3.27 5.57 -5.24
CA GLU A 91 4.20 5.43 -4.12
C GLU A 91 4.16 6.66 -3.20
N GLU A 92 4.10 7.86 -3.78
CA GLU A 92 4.00 9.10 -3.04
C GLU A 92 2.70 9.20 -2.22
N TYR A 93 1.58 8.80 -2.83
CA TYR A 93 0.30 8.74 -2.13
C TYR A 93 0.36 7.77 -0.95
N VAL A 94 0.84 6.54 -1.15
CA VAL A 94 0.95 5.53 -0.09
C VAL A 94 1.88 6.02 1.02
N ARG A 95 3.04 6.59 0.67
CA ARG A 95 4.01 7.13 1.62
C ARG A 95 3.42 8.26 2.46
N THR A 96 2.70 9.19 1.83
CA THR A 96 2.06 10.32 2.51
C THR A 96 0.95 9.85 3.44
N SER A 97 0.08 8.95 2.99
CA SER A 97 -0.99 8.36 3.80
C SER A 97 -0.44 7.60 5.01
N LYS A 98 0.58 6.75 4.84
CA LYS A 98 1.23 6.05 5.96
C LYS A 98 1.93 7.01 6.93
N ASN A 99 2.58 8.06 6.44
CA ASN A 99 3.16 9.09 7.31
C ASN A 99 2.09 9.78 8.17
N MET A 100 0.96 10.14 7.58
CA MET A 100 -0.17 10.72 8.32
C MET A 100 -0.71 9.75 9.37
N ALA A 101 -0.94 8.48 9.00
CA ALA A 101 -1.42 7.45 9.92
C ALA A 101 -0.47 7.24 11.11
N ARG A 102 0.86 7.27 10.87
CA ARG A 102 1.87 7.20 11.93
C ARG A 102 1.81 8.40 12.85
N ASN A 103 1.69 9.61 12.30
CA ASN A 103 1.58 10.84 13.10
C ASN A 103 0.32 10.84 13.98
N LEU A 104 -0.75 10.18 13.53
CA LEU A 104 -1.98 10.00 14.28
C LEU A 104 -1.96 8.80 15.24
N GLY A 105 -0.90 7.98 15.21
CA GLY A 105 -0.78 6.78 16.05
C GLY A 105 -1.71 5.63 15.64
N VAL A 106 -2.20 5.63 14.40
CA VAL A 106 -3.19 4.65 13.87
C VAL A 106 -2.66 3.84 12.68
N ASP A 107 -1.35 3.92 12.40
CA ASP A 107 -0.73 3.14 11.31
C ASP A 107 -0.78 1.63 11.61
N ASN A 108 -0.84 0.84 10.54
CA ASN A 108 -0.69 -0.60 10.59
C ASN A 108 0.24 -1.06 9.46
N ASP A 109 1.15 -1.98 9.76
CA ASP A 109 2.15 -2.46 8.80
C ASP A 109 1.62 -3.52 7.83
N TYR A 110 0.40 -4.01 8.04
CA TYR A 110 -0.23 -4.98 7.17
C TYR A 110 -0.40 -4.47 5.74
N HIS A 111 0.02 -5.30 4.78
CA HIS A 111 -0.25 -5.14 3.36
C HIS A 111 -1.07 -6.31 2.83
N TYR A 112 -2.12 -6.04 2.05
CA TYR A 112 -2.93 -7.09 1.45
C TYR A 112 -2.24 -7.66 0.21
N MET A 113 -1.67 -8.85 0.38
CA MET A 113 -0.78 -9.51 -0.57
C MET A 113 -1.29 -9.56 -2.03
N PRO A 114 -2.58 -9.90 -2.31
CA PRO A 114 -3.05 -10.02 -3.70
C PRO A 114 -3.02 -8.72 -4.51
N TYR A 115 -3.04 -7.56 -3.83
CA TYR A 115 -3.03 -6.23 -4.46
C TYR A 115 -1.86 -5.36 -4.01
N SER A 116 -0.81 -5.99 -3.49
CA SER A 116 0.41 -5.28 -3.12
C SER A 116 1.39 -5.22 -4.30
N SER A 117 2.09 -4.10 -4.43
CA SER A 117 3.17 -3.95 -5.40
C SER A 117 4.39 -4.76 -4.97
N GLY A 118 5.18 -5.23 -5.94
CA GLY A 118 6.43 -5.96 -5.67
C GLY A 118 7.35 -5.19 -4.72
N TYR A 119 7.40 -3.85 -4.82
CA TYR A 119 8.24 -2.96 -4.00
C TYR A 119 7.81 -2.83 -2.53
N GLN A 120 6.69 -3.44 -2.11
CA GLN A 120 6.20 -3.36 -0.74
C GLN A 120 6.68 -4.54 0.12
N PRO A 121 7.04 -4.30 1.40
CA PRO A 121 7.51 -5.33 2.31
C PRO A 121 6.34 -6.13 2.91
N VAL A 122 5.57 -6.83 2.07
CA VAL A 122 4.25 -7.37 2.44
C VAL A 122 4.28 -8.32 3.65
N ILE A 123 5.08 -9.39 3.58
CA ILE A 123 5.10 -10.40 4.64
C ILE A 123 5.74 -9.83 5.92
N ALA A 124 6.70 -8.92 5.79
CA ALA A 124 7.32 -8.26 6.95
C ALA A 124 6.29 -7.48 7.79
N GLY A 125 5.21 -6.99 7.17
CA GLY A 125 4.10 -6.32 7.82
C GLY A 125 3.23 -7.22 8.73
N TYR A 126 3.44 -8.54 8.73
CA TYR A 126 2.66 -9.49 9.52
C TYR A 126 3.11 -9.58 11.00
N GLY A 127 4.21 -8.91 11.34
CA GLY A 127 4.80 -8.89 12.67
C GLY A 127 5.82 -10.01 12.89
N ALA A 128 6.76 -9.76 13.80
CA ALA A 128 7.92 -10.63 14.04
C ALA A 128 7.55 -12.06 14.45
N GLU A 129 6.49 -12.22 15.25
CA GLU A 129 6.02 -13.54 15.69
C GLU A 129 5.48 -14.38 14.52
N ASN A 130 4.62 -13.78 13.67
CA ASN A 130 4.08 -14.47 12.51
C ASN A 130 5.18 -14.76 11.48
N MET A 131 6.12 -13.84 11.28
CA MET A 131 7.32 -14.05 10.47
C MET A 131 8.10 -15.28 10.93
N ALA A 132 8.40 -15.38 12.23
CA ALA A 132 9.12 -16.53 12.79
C ALA A 132 8.34 -17.84 12.64
N ARG A 133 7.02 -17.81 12.86
CA ARG A 133 6.13 -18.96 12.68
C ARG A 133 6.10 -19.42 11.22
N LEU A 134 5.99 -18.49 10.27
CA LEU A 134 6.02 -18.79 8.85
C LEU A 134 7.38 -19.36 8.41
N ASP A 135 8.50 -18.83 8.92
CA ASP A 135 9.82 -19.40 8.64
C ASP A 135 9.96 -20.82 9.18
N ALA A 136 9.49 -21.08 10.41
CA ALA A 136 9.50 -22.42 10.99
C ALA A 136 8.64 -23.42 10.19
N VAL A 137 7.45 -23.01 9.76
CA VAL A 137 6.58 -23.82 8.89
C VAL A 137 7.26 -24.07 7.54
N SER A 138 7.85 -23.04 6.92
CA SER A 138 8.58 -23.17 5.66
C SER A 138 9.74 -24.16 5.79
N ARG A 139 10.55 -24.10 6.86
CA ARG A 139 11.64 -25.07 7.09
C ARG A 139 11.15 -26.50 7.26
N ARG A 140 9.98 -26.68 7.87
CA ARG A 140 9.41 -28.01 8.12
C ARG A 140 8.89 -28.68 6.85
N TYR A 141 8.23 -27.92 5.98
CA TYR A 141 7.52 -28.47 4.82
C TYR A 141 8.22 -28.21 3.47
N ASP A 142 9.10 -27.21 3.41
CA ASP A 142 9.96 -26.89 2.27
C ASP A 142 11.42 -26.72 2.74
N PRO A 143 12.06 -27.80 3.26
CA PRO A 143 13.41 -27.72 3.81
C PRO A 143 14.45 -27.29 2.77
N SER A 144 14.22 -27.62 1.50
CA SER A 144 15.05 -27.20 0.37
C SER A 144 14.77 -25.77 -0.11
N ARG A 145 13.81 -25.07 0.52
CA ARG A 145 13.44 -23.68 0.20
C ARG A 145 13.05 -23.45 -1.26
N VAL A 146 12.46 -24.45 -1.91
CA VAL A 146 12.02 -24.40 -3.31
C VAL A 146 11.17 -23.17 -3.59
N PHE A 147 10.21 -22.82 -2.75
CA PHE A 147 9.34 -21.65 -2.99
C PHE A 147 10.00 -20.32 -2.63
N GLN A 148 11.00 -20.36 -1.75
CA GLN A 148 11.78 -19.15 -1.44
C GLN A 148 12.82 -18.85 -2.52
N THR A 149 13.35 -19.88 -3.20
CA THR A 149 14.48 -19.74 -4.14
C THR A 149 14.09 -19.90 -5.61
N LEU A 150 13.26 -20.88 -5.95
CA LEU A 150 12.97 -21.22 -7.36
C LEU A 150 11.71 -20.55 -7.91
N GLN A 151 10.90 -19.90 -7.07
CA GLN A 151 9.78 -19.09 -7.55
C GLN A 151 10.31 -17.69 -7.90
N PRO A 152 10.37 -17.30 -9.19
CA PRO A 152 10.75 -15.95 -9.56
C PRO A 152 9.68 -14.94 -9.11
N GLY A 153 10.11 -13.88 -8.42
CA GLY A 153 9.24 -12.81 -7.93
C GLY A 153 8.36 -13.21 -6.74
N TYR A 154 7.30 -12.42 -6.55
CA TYR A 154 6.39 -12.46 -5.40
C TYR A 154 7.09 -12.23 -4.04
N PHE A 155 6.31 -12.24 -2.96
CA PHE A 155 6.82 -11.90 -1.63
C PHE A 155 7.50 -13.10 -0.95
N LYS A 156 8.68 -12.85 -0.37
CA LYS A 156 9.51 -13.85 0.30
C LYS A 156 9.50 -13.65 1.82
N LEU A 157 9.74 -14.73 2.57
CA LEU A 157 9.87 -14.69 4.03
C LEU A 157 11.16 -14.02 4.49
N SER A 158 12.11 -13.81 3.58
CA SER A 158 13.37 -13.12 3.86
C SER A 158 13.83 -12.32 2.64
N GLY A 159 14.64 -11.29 2.88
CA GLY A 159 15.14 -10.39 1.84
C GLY A 159 14.45 -9.02 1.85
N LYS A 160 14.88 -8.11 0.97
CA LYS A 160 14.27 -6.79 0.81
C LYS A 160 13.37 -6.80 -0.43
N ALA A 161 12.22 -6.14 -0.35
CA ALA A 161 11.45 -5.80 -1.55
C ALA A 161 12.31 -4.94 -2.52
N PRO A 162 12.06 -4.94 -3.83
CA PRO A 162 11.01 -5.69 -4.53
C PRO A 162 11.28 -7.18 -4.74
N PHE A 163 12.54 -7.58 -4.61
CA PHE A 163 12.97 -8.93 -4.90
C PHE A 163 13.93 -9.31 -3.80
N GLY A 164 13.48 -10.20 -2.91
CA GLY A 164 14.31 -10.85 -1.92
C GLY A 164 15.36 -11.69 -2.64
N VAL A 165 16.44 -11.01 -3.04
CA VAL A 165 17.58 -11.45 -3.86
C VAL A 165 17.17 -12.00 -5.24
N ILE A 166 17.45 -11.22 -6.29
CA ILE A 166 17.63 -11.78 -7.64
C ILE A 166 18.84 -12.70 -7.52
N VAL A 167 18.65 -14.01 -7.73
CA VAL A 167 19.75 -14.94 -7.99
C VAL A 167 20.00 -14.98 -9.48
#